data_AF-A0A965TD99-F1
#
_entry.id   AF-A0A965TD99-F1
#
_cell.length_a   1.000
_cell.length_b   1.000
_cell.length_c   1.000
_cell.angle_alpha   90.00
_cell.angle_beta   90.00
_cell.angle_gamma   90.00
#
_symmetry.space_group_name_H-M   'P 1'
#
loop_
_entity.id
_entity.type
_entity.pdbx_description
1 polymer ?
#
loop_
_entity_poly.entity_id
_entity_poly.type
_entity_poly.pdbx_seq_one_letter_code
_entity_poly.pdbx_strand_id
1 'polypeptide(L)'
;GLMPNPKSGTVTQDITRAIKEIKAGKVEYRLDKTAIIHVPIGKASFGVEKLNENFITVLDAIIKAKPSASKGQYLKCIAIASTMGPGIKVSYNK
;
A
#
# COMPACT_ATOMS: atom_id res chain seq x y z
N GLY A 1 -2.03 11.99 -6.09
CA GLY A 1 -1.84 13.40 -6.49
C GLY A 1 -0.55 13.88 -5.87
N LEU A 2 0.28 14.60 -6.63
CA LEU A 2 1.62 15.04 -6.21
C LEU A 2 1.61 16.30 -5.33
N MET A 3 0.45 16.69 -4.82
CA MET A 3 0.32 17.88 -3.97
C MET A 3 0.99 17.60 -2.61
N PRO A 4 1.93 18.43 -2.14
CA PRO A 4 2.61 18.21 -0.87
C PRO A 4 1.62 18.19 0.29
N ASN A 5 1.72 17.16 1.14
CA ASN A 5 0.84 16.98 2.29
C ASN A 5 1.65 16.66 3.56
N PRO A 6 1.45 17.40 4.66
CA PRO A 6 2.09 17.10 5.95
C PRO A 6 1.79 15.68 6.46
N LYS A 7 0.58 15.15 6.21
CA LYS A 7 0.23 13.77 6.61
C LYS A 7 1.02 12.70 5.86
N SER A 8 1.43 13.02 4.63
CA SER A 8 2.28 12.16 3.81
C SER A 8 3.76 12.25 4.20
N GLY A 9 4.12 13.19 5.08
CA GLY A 9 5.51 13.44 5.49
C GLY A 9 6.34 14.09 4.38
N THR A 10 5.70 14.63 3.33
CA THR A 10 6.38 15.35 2.24
C THR A 10 6.64 16.83 2.58
N VAL A 11 6.10 17.31 3.71
CA VAL A 11 6.33 18.65 4.24
C VAL A 11 6.98 18.49 5.61
N THR A 12 8.31 18.40 5.63
CA THR A 12 9.12 18.29 6.84
C THR A 12 10.35 19.20 6.74
N GLN A 13 10.92 19.58 7.89
CA GLN A 13 12.16 20.35 7.93
C GLN A 13 13.38 19.49 7.53
N ASP A 14 13.28 18.15 7.67
CA ASP A 14 14.32 17.18 7.36
C ASP A 14 14.24 16.66 5.91
N ILE A 15 14.63 17.50 4.96
CA ILE A 15 14.54 17.24 3.50
C ILE A 15 15.40 16.03 3.08
N THR A 16 16.62 15.89 3.62
CA THR A 16 17.53 14.80 3.27
C THR A 16 17.00 13.42 3.66
N ARG A 17 16.32 13.33 4.80
CA ARG A 17 15.66 12.09 5.24
C ARG A 17 14.44 11.78 4.37
N ALA A 18 13.60 12.78 4.10
CA ALA A 18 12.43 12.61 3.24
C ALA A 18 12.80 12.09 1.84
N ILE A 19 13.86 12.63 1.22
CA ILE A 19 14.34 12.16 -0.09
C ILE A 19 14.83 10.71 -0.03
N LYS A 20 15.56 10.33 1.03
CA LYS A 20 16.04 8.94 1.21
C LYS A 20 14.87 7.97 1.38
N GLU A 21 13.88 8.33 2.19
CA GLU A 21 12.69 7.50 2.42
C GLU A 21 11.84 7.33 1.15
N ILE A 22 11.65 8.40 0.36
CA ILE A 22 10.92 8.32 -0.91
C ILE A 22 11.67 7.44 -1.91
N LYS A 23 12.99 7.59 -2.03
CA LYS A 23 13.82 6.73 -2.90
C LYS A 23 13.86 5.27 -2.46
N ALA A 24 13.77 5.02 -1.15
CA ALA A 24 13.70 3.67 -0.60
C ALA A 24 12.38 2.94 -0.88
N GLY A 25 11.43 3.58 -1.57
CA GLY A 25 10.18 2.94 -2.00
C GLY A 25 9.02 3.18 -1.04
N LYS A 26 9.02 4.27 -0.27
CA LYS A 26 7.86 4.69 0.51
C LYS A 26 6.70 5.00 -0.44
N VAL A 27 5.70 4.13 -0.46
CA VAL A 27 4.48 4.30 -1.26
C VAL A 27 3.37 4.88 -0.38
N GLU A 28 2.78 5.98 -0.83
CA GLU A 28 1.57 6.51 -0.22
C GLU A 28 0.36 5.72 -0.70
N TYR A 29 -0.35 5.11 0.24
CA TYR A 29 -1.66 4.56 -0.02
C TYR A 29 -2.72 5.58 0.42
N ARG A 30 -3.68 5.84 -0.47
CA ARG A 30 -4.82 6.71 -0.21
C ARG A 30 -6.09 5.97 -0.61
N LEU A 31 -7.15 6.18 0.18
CA LEU A 31 -8.50 5.74 -0.17
C LEU A 31 -9.04 6.56 -1.34
N ASP A 32 -9.52 5.88 -2.37
CA ASP A 32 -10.30 6.50 -3.43
C ASP A 32 -11.75 6.77 -2.97
N LYS A 33 -12.59 7.30 -3.87
CA LYS A 33 -14.02 7.56 -3.59
C LYS A 33 -14.82 6.27 -3.39
N THR A 34 -14.37 5.15 -3.95
CA THR A 34 -14.99 3.82 -3.80
C THR A 34 -14.43 3.02 -2.61
N ALA A 35 -13.62 3.66 -1.77
CA ALA A 35 -12.95 3.07 -0.61
C ALA A 35 -11.99 1.91 -0.96
N ILE A 36 -11.38 1.96 -2.14
CA ILE A 36 -10.35 1.03 -2.61
C ILE A 36 -8.97 1.66 -2.40
N ILE A 37 -8.01 0.82 -2.00
CA ILE A 37 -6.60 1.16 -1.87
C ILE A 37 -5.85 0.48 -3.02
N HIS A 38 -5.18 1.29 -3.85
CA HIS A 38 -4.32 0.80 -4.94
C HIS A 38 -2.86 0.99 -4.54
N VAL A 39 -2.11 -0.11 -4.42
CA VAL A 39 -0.69 -0.07 -4.05
C VAL A 39 0.13 -0.94 -5.00
N PRO A 40 1.13 -0.38 -5.69
CA PRO A 40 2.09 -1.18 -6.44
C PRO A 40 3.03 -1.92 -5.48
N ILE A 41 2.94 -3.25 -5.46
CA ILE A 41 3.78 -4.12 -4.60
C ILE A 41 5.12 -4.52 -5.25
N GLY A 42 5.30 -4.26 -6.55
CA GLY A 42 6.53 -4.61 -7.26
C GLY A 42 6.39 -4.66 -8.77
N LYS A 43 7.38 -5.27 -9.43
CA LYS A 43 7.39 -5.57 -10.87
C LYS A 43 7.35 -7.08 -11.09
N ALA A 44 6.90 -7.50 -12.28
CA ALA A 44 6.90 -8.91 -12.67
C ALA A 44 8.31 -9.55 -12.68
N SER A 45 9.36 -8.73 -12.78
CA SER A 45 10.76 -9.16 -12.72
C SER A 45 11.25 -9.45 -11.29
N PHE A 46 10.44 -9.25 -10.26
CA PHE A 46 10.81 -9.58 -8.88
C PHE A 46 10.57 -11.07 -8.62
N GLY A 47 11.50 -11.72 -7.92
CA GLY A 47 11.33 -13.11 -7.51
C GLY A 47 10.13 -13.29 -6.57
N VAL A 48 9.59 -14.52 -6.52
CA VAL A 48 8.37 -14.87 -5.78
C VAL A 48 8.47 -14.49 -4.29
N GLU A 49 9.62 -14.72 -3.68
CA GLU A 49 9.86 -14.43 -2.25
C GLU A 49 9.72 -12.94 -1.94
N LYS A 50 10.31 -12.06 -2.77
CA LYS A 50 10.24 -10.61 -2.59
C LYS A 50 8.83 -10.07 -2.78
N LEU A 51 8.08 -10.64 -3.72
CA LEU A 51 6.67 -10.26 -3.92
C LEU A 51 5.81 -10.67 -2.73
N ASN A 52 6.07 -11.83 -2.14
CA ASN A 52 5.35 -12.30 -0.96
C ASN A 52 5.66 -11.41 0.27
N GLU A 53 6.93 -11.10 0.52
CA GLU A 53 7.35 -10.22 1.62
C GLU A 53 6.75 -8.81 1.47
N ASN A 54 6.77 -8.24 0.27
CA ASN A 54 6.12 -6.96 -0.01
C ASN A 54 4.60 -7.02 0.22
N PHE A 55 3.95 -8.13 -0.14
CA PHE A 55 2.51 -8.29 0.07
C PHE A 55 2.15 -8.36 1.56
N ILE A 56 2.90 -9.13 2.35
CA ILE A 56 2.70 -9.25 3.80
C ILE A 56 2.92 -7.91 4.50
N THR A 57 4.00 -7.19 4.17
CA THR A 57 4.29 -5.89 4.78
C THR A 57 3.22 -4.84 4.48
N VAL A 58 2.67 -4.81 3.27
CA VAL A 58 1.54 -3.93 2.93
C VAL A 58 0.28 -4.31 3.72
N LEU A 59 -0.03 -5.60 3.85
CA LEU A 59 -1.18 -6.05 4.63
C LEU A 59 -1.08 -5.67 6.11
N ASP A 60 0.09 -5.89 6.71
CA ASP A 60 0.33 -5.55 8.11
C ASP A 60 0.22 -4.04 8.35
N ALA A 61 0.72 -3.22 7.42
CA ALA A 61 0.57 -1.78 7.49
C ALA A 61 -0.90 -1.35 7.41
N ILE A 62 -1.70 -1.97 6.55
CA ILE A 62 -3.14 -1.67 6.42
C ILE A 62 -3.91 -2.06 7.69
N ILE A 63 -3.60 -3.22 8.28
CA ILE A 63 -4.23 -3.69 9.52
C ILE A 63 -3.88 -2.77 10.69
N LYS A 64 -2.62 -2.31 10.79
CA LYS A 64 -2.20 -1.33 11.81
C LYS A 64 -2.87 0.03 11.62
N ALA A 65 -3.15 0.42 10.38
CA ALA A 65 -3.86 1.65 10.05
C ALA A 65 -5.38 1.57 10.26
N LYS A 66 -5.91 0.43 10.77
CA LYS A 66 -7.34 0.26 11.04
C LYS A 66 -7.86 1.32 12.02
N PRO A 67 -8.84 2.15 11.62
CA PRO A 67 -9.45 3.13 12.52
C PRO A 67 -10.23 2.43 13.63
N SER A 68 -10.13 2.95 14.86
CA SER A 68 -10.87 2.42 16.03
C SER A 68 -12.39 2.43 15.85
N ALA A 69 -12.91 3.32 15.00
CA ALA A 69 -14.33 3.44 14.68
C ALA A 69 -14.84 2.40 13.65
N SER A 70 -13.95 1.60 13.04
CA SER A 70 -14.36 0.62 12.03
C SER A 70 -15.09 -0.57 12.67
N LYS A 71 -16.36 -0.77 12.27
CA LYS A 71 -17.20 -1.90 12.67
C LYS A 71 -17.33 -2.90 11.52
N GLY A 72 -17.26 -4.19 11.82
CA GLY A 72 -17.38 -5.28 10.83
C GLY A 72 -16.07 -5.72 10.17
N GLN A 73 -16.18 -6.43 9.04
CA GLN A 73 -15.02 -6.90 8.27
C GLN A 73 -14.29 -5.71 7.64
N TYR A 74 -13.03 -5.51 8.04
CA TYR A 74 -12.20 -4.39 7.58
C TYR A 74 -11.66 -4.62 6.15
N LEU A 75 -11.35 -5.88 5.80
CA LEU A 75 -10.93 -6.28 4.46
C LEU A 75 -12.06 -7.10 3.82
N LYS A 76 -12.64 -6.61 2.74
CA LYS A 76 -13.73 -7.30 2.01
C LYS A 76 -13.21 -8.21 0.91
N CYS A 77 -12.26 -7.72 0.11
CA CYS A 77 -11.66 -8.47 -0.98
C CYS A 77 -10.26 -7.94 -1.27
N ILE A 78 -9.35 -8.83 -1.65
CA ILE A 78 -8.04 -8.48 -2.16
C ILE A 78 -7.96 -9.04 -3.58
N ALA A 79 -7.63 -8.20 -4.55
CA ALA A 79 -7.41 -8.60 -5.92
C ALA A 79 -5.99 -8.18 -6.31
N ILE A 80 -5.19 -9.15 -6.76
CA ILE A 80 -3.85 -8.92 -7.29
C ILE A 80 -3.94 -9.01 -8.80
N ALA A 81 -3.49 -7.97 -9.49
CA ALA A 81 -3.43 -7.92 -10.94
C ALA A 81 -2.07 -7.37 -11.38
N SER A 82 -1.58 -7.85 -12.52
CA SER A 82 -0.52 -7.15 -13.24
C SER A 82 -1.12 -5.98 -14.03
N THR A 83 -0.28 -5.03 -14.45
CA THR A 83 -0.73 -3.79 -15.12
C THR A 83 -1.66 -4.03 -16.31
N MET A 84 -1.48 -5.15 -17.03
CA MET A 84 -2.25 -5.51 -18.22
C MET A 84 -2.84 -6.94 -18.14
N GLY A 85 -2.94 -7.54 -16.94
CA GLY A 85 -3.39 -8.92 -16.77
C GLY A 85 -4.71 -9.04 -16.01
N PRO A 86 -5.33 -10.23 -16.04
CA PRO A 86 -6.54 -10.50 -15.27
C PRO A 86 -6.25 -10.41 -13.77
N GLY A 87 -7.22 -9.89 -13.01
CA GLY A 87 -7.13 -9.81 -11.55
C GLY A 87 -7.50 -11.14 -10.88
N ILE A 88 -6.61 -11.66 -10.05
CA ILE A 88 -6.84 -12.86 -9.25
C ILE A 88 -7.28 -12.43 -7.86
N LYS A 89 -8.46 -12.91 -7.44
CA LYS A 89 -8.94 -12.70 -6.08
C LYS A 89 -8.16 -13.60 -5.13
N VAL A 90 -7.54 -13.00 -4.12
CA VAL A 90 -6.83 -13.70 -3.06
C VAL A 90 -7.68 -13.63 -1.80
N SER A 91 -7.92 -14.79 -1.18
CA SER A 91 -8.56 -14.83 0.12
C SER A 91 -7.56 -14.47 1.19
N TYR A 92 -7.87 -13.44 1.97
CA TYR A 92 -7.19 -13.21 3.25
C TYR A 92 -7.76 -14.19 4.27
N ASN A 93 -7.16 -15.38 4.34
CA ASN A 93 -7.44 -16.30 5.43
C ASN A 93 -6.35 -16.11 6.47
N LYS A 94 -6.77 -15.80 7.70
CA LYS A 94 -5.88 -15.69 8.84
C LYS A 94 -5.64 -17.06 9.45
#